data_AF-A0AAD7BJ14-F1
#
_entry.id   AF-A0AAD7BJ14-F1
#
_cell.length_a   1.000
_cell.length_b   1.000
_cell.length_c   1.000
_cell.angle_alpha   90.00
_cell.angle_beta   90.00
_cell.angle_gamma   90.00
#
_symmetry.space_group_name_H-M   'P 1'
#
loop_
_entity.id
_entity.type
_entity.pdbx_description
1 polymer ?
#
loop_
_entity_poly.entity_id
_entity_poly.type
_entity_poly.pdbx_seq_one_letter_code
_entity_poly.pdbx_strand_id
1 'polypeptide(L)'
;PTEADISPLNAEINQNIAVLRQKYLCHDNDGSDHCWVNPEGKHIHLNFSHFNKWAACLVRRPPNGCDLNTPPNHALFDPKANANHLARPSLLQQRIANEKNAGGAGTGPVINFSLDGLAEILRPHAPAPAASSAPASATQDIADHSMLLPAKTKCGETMSVDAFCGQFHLDDFIAQKFAENRYKTTVSFLYVRLDDLEKMGFAPGDIAELREAVRRWAVAL
;
A
#
# COMPACT_ATOMS: atom_id res chain seq x y z
N PRO A 1 16.43 14.33 15.08
CA PRO A 1 16.15 13.02 15.72
C PRO A 1 17.36 12.57 16.54
N THR A 2 17.24 12.67 17.86
CA THR A 2 18.26 12.17 18.82
C THR A 2 18.07 10.66 19.03
N GLU A 3 19.16 9.95 19.33
CA GLU A 3 19.18 8.48 19.50
C GLU A 3 18.16 7.93 20.52
N ALA A 4 17.63 8.79 21.39
CA ALA A 4 16.61 8.45 22.38
C ALA A 4 15.20 8.19 21.81
N ASP A 5 14.92 8.62 20.56
CA ASP A 5 13.60 8.40 19.92
C ASP A 5 13.52 7.10 19.11
N ILE A 6 14.62 6.35 19.04
CA ILE A 6 14.70 5.11 18.26
C ILE A 6 14.26 3.95 19.16
N SER A 7 13.15 3.31 18.83
CA SER A 7 12.70 2.10 19.53
C SER A 7 13.86 1.08 19.62
N PRO A 8 14.03 0.38 20.75
CA PRO A 8 15.19 -0.50 20.97
C PRO A 8 15.33 -1.58 19.89
N LEU A 9 14.20 -2.04 19.32
CA LEU A 9 14.16 -2.97 18.19
C LEU A 9 14.80 -2.37 16.92
N ASN A 10 14.56 -1.09 16.65
CA ASN A 10 15.13 -0.41 15.49
C ASN A 10 16.63 -0.12 15.69
N ALA A 11 17.09 0.07 16.93
CA ALA A 11 18.50 0.21 17.24
C ALA A 11 19.30 -1.05 16.89
N GLU A 12 18.78 -2.24 17.24
CA GLU A 12 19.41 -3.53 16.91
C GLU A 12 19.42 -3.79 15.41
N ILE A 13 18.33 -3.48 14.70
CA ILE A 13 18.27 -3.57 13.23
C ILE A 13 19.33 -2.66 12.60
N ASN A 14 19.44 -1.40 13.05
CA ASN A 14 20.41 -0.45 12.51
C ASN A 14 21.85 -0.88 12.76
N GLN A 15 22.16 -1.43 13.94
CA GLN A 15 23.47 -2.01 14.23
C GLN A 15 23.79 -3.18 13.29
N ASN A 16 22.85 -4.10 13.10
CA ASN A 16 23.01 -5.22 12.17
C ASN A 16 23.22 -4.76 10.72
N ILE A 17 22.52 -3.71 10.28
CA ILE A 17 22.73 -3.10 8.96
C ILE A 17 24.14 -2.53 8.83
N ALA A 18 24.65 -1.83 9.85
CA ALA A 18 26.00 -1.27 9.83
C ALA A 18 27.07 -2.38 9.70
N VAL A 19 26.92 -3.47 10.46
CA VAL A 19 27.82 -4.64 10.38
C VAL A 19 27.76 -5.30 9.00
N LEU A 20 26.56 -5.49 8.44
CA LEU A 20 26.39 -6.07 7.11
C LEU A 20 27.02 -5.19 6.02
N ARG A 21 26.86 -3.87 6.09
CA ARG A 21 27.47 -2.93 5.12
C ARG A 21 28.98 -2.99 5.15
N GLN A 22 29.59 -2.99 6.34
CA GLN A 22 31.04 -3.06 6.46
C GLN A 22 31.62 -4.37 5.91
N LYS A 23 30.87 -5.47 6.05
CA LYS A 23 31.30 -6.79 5.60
C LYS A 23 31.13 -7.01 4.10
N TYR A 24 30.06 -6.50 3.51
CA TYR A 24 29.69 -6.75 2.11
C TYR A 24 30.01 -5.56 1.20
N LEU A 25 31.13 -4.89 1.43
CA LEU A 25 31.66 -3.91 0.49
C LEU A 25 32.06 -4.62 -0.80
N CYS A 26 31.59 -4.13 -1.94
CA CYS A 26 31.99 -4.69 -3.22
C CYS A 26 33.46 -4.33 -3.49
N HIS A 27 34.27 -5.33 -3.83
CA HIS A 27 35.64 -5.10 -4.27
C HIS A 27 35.75 -4.97 -5.79
N ASP A 28 34.70 -5.36 -6.52
CA ASP A 28 34.68 -5.36 -7.97
C ASP A 28 34.12 -4.06 -8.54
N ASN A 29 34.62 -3.71 -9.73
CA ASN A 29 34.30 -2.47 -10.44
C ASN A 29 32.93 -2.51 -11.15
N ASP A 30 31.94 -3.15 -10.51
CA ASP A 30 30.58 -3.32 -11.03
C ASP A 30 29.69 -2.09 -10.76
N GLY A 31 30.26 -0.99 -10.25
CA GLY A 31 29.56 0.25 -9.95
C GLY A 31 28.58 0.17 -8.76
N SER A 32 28.65 -0.91 -7.98
CA SER A 32 27.84 -1.13 -6.79
C SER A 32 28.70 -1.02 -5.54
N ASP A 33 28.25 -0.27 -4.54
CA ASP A 33 29.03 -0.08 -3.31
C ASP A 33 29.05 -1.35 -2.44
N HIS A 34 28.00 -2.17 -2.52
CA HIS A 34 27.82 -3.34 -1.67
C HIS A 34 27.28 -4.54 -2.43
N CYS A 35 27.96 -5.69 -2.35
CA CYS A 35 27.60 -6.91 -3.08
C CYS A 35 27.68 -8.15 -2.20
N TRP A 36 26.75 -9.07 -2.41
CA TRP A 36 26.82 -10.43 -1.89
C TRP A 36 27.15 -11.40 -3.03
N VAL A 37 28.17 -12.23 -2.83
CA VAL A 37 28.58 -13.25 -3.80
C VAL A 37 27.88 -14.55 -3.45
N ASN A 38 27.00 -15.02 -4.32
CA ASN A 38 26.36 -16.33 -4.17
C ASN A 38 27.43 -17.43 -4.35
N PRO A 39 27.30 -18.64 -3.76
CA PRO A 39 28.12 -19.82 -4.09
C PRO A 39 28.30 -20.10 -5.59
N GLU A 40 27.38 -19.66 -6.45
CA GLU A 40 27.52 -19.72 -7.92
C GLU A 40 28.49 -18.68 -8.52
N GLY A 41 29.11 -17.83 -7.70
CA GLY A 41 30.02 -16.76 -8.13
C GLY A 41 29.32 -15.54 -8.72
N LYS A 42 27.99 -15.42 -8.60
CA LYS A 42 27.23 -14.26 -9.11
C LYS A 42 27.16 -13.17 -8.05
N HIS A 43 27.48 -11.95 -8.47
CA HIS A 43 27.38 -10.74 -7.65
C HIS A 43 25.93 -10.27 -7.61
N ILE A 44 25.37 -10.18 -6.40
CA ILE A 44 24.05 -9.64 -6.13
C ILE A 44 24.25 -8.29 -5.45
N HIS A 45 23.86 -7.21 -6.13
CA HIS A 45 23.88 -5.87 -5.56
C HIS A 45 22.92 -5.77 -4.37
N LEU A 46 23.44 -5.34 -3.22
CA LEU A 46 22.69 -5.17 -1.98
C LEU A 46 22.23 -3.72 -1.85
N ASN A 47 20.92 -3.50 -1.98
CA ASN A 47 20.32 -2.20 -1.71
C ASN A 47 19.84 -2.10 -0.25
N PHE A 48 19.38 -0.94 0.18
CA PHE A 48 18.80 -0.71 1.51
C PHE A 48 17.73 -1.74 1.90
N SER A 49 16.87 -2.13 0.94
CA SER A 49 15.84 -3.15 1.14
C SER A 49 16.41 -4.53 1.49
N HIS A 50 17.56 -4.92 0.90
CA HIS A 50 18.23 -6.17 1.22
C HIS A 50 18.76 -6.16 2.64
N PHE A 51 19.46 -5.09 3.02
CA PHE A 51 20.00 -4.93 4.37
C PHE A 51 18.91 -4.92 5.44
N ASN A 52 17.81 -4.20 5.23
CA ASN A 52 16.70 -4.19 6.18
C ASN A 52 16.09 -5.58 6.39
N LYS A 53 15.84 -6.32 5.30
CA LYS A 53 15.26 -7.66 5.42
C LYS A 53 16.22 -8.65 6.08
N TRP A 54 17.51 -8.55 5.78
CA TRP A 54 18.52 -9.39 6.40
C TRP A 54 18.66 -9.08 7.90
N ALA A 55 18.81 -7.80 8.26
CA ALA A 55 18.89 -7.36 9.64
C ALA A 55 17.64 -7.71 10.45
N ALA A 56 16.44 -7.55 9.88
CA ALA A 56 15.20 -7.98 10.51
C ALA A 56 15.14 -9.51 10.74
N CYS A 57 15.73 -10.30 9.83
CA CYS A 57 15.82 -11.74 10.03
C CYS A 57 16.79 -12.11 11.16
N LEU A 58 17.91 -11.39 11.29
CA LEU A 58 18.89 -11.61 12.36
C LEU A 58 18.28 -11.37 13.75
N VAL A 59 17.49 -10.30 13.89
CA VAL A 59 16.81 -9.98 15.17
C VAL A 59 15.78 -11.04 15.57
N ARG A 60 15.15 -11.70 14.61
CA ARG A 60 14.17 -12.78 14.89
C ARG A 60 14.79 -14.04 15.52
N ARG A 61 16.13 -14.21 15.49
CA ARG A 61 16.90 -15.38 16.00
C ARG A 61 16.43 -16.76 15.47
N PRO A 62 17.18 -17.87 15.69
CA PRO A 62 16.78 -19.20 15.20
C PRO A 62 15.41 -19.62 15.72
N PRO A 63 14.58 -20.30 14.90
CA PRO A 63 15.00 -21.34 13.96
C PRO A 63 15.07 -20.93 12.46
N ASN A 64 15.00 -19.65 12.11
CA ASN A 64 14.82 -19.20 10.72
C ASN A 64 16.04 -19.35 9.77
N GLY A 65 17.16 -19.93 10.22
CA GLY A 65 18.34 -20.19 9.36
C GLY A 65 19.05 -18.96 8.79
N CYS A 66 18.75 -17.76 9.31
CA CYS A 66 19.40 -16.51 8.92
C CYS A 66 20.63 -16.25 9.78
N ASP A 67 21.81 -16.26 9.15
CA ASP A 67 23.09 -15.93 9.79
C ASP A 67 23.71 -14.70 9.14
N LEU A 68 24.76 -14.15 9.77
CA LEU A 68 25.54 -13.05 9.20
C LEU A 68 26.25 -13.42 7.88
N ASN A 69 26.32 -14.71 7.54
CA ASN A 69 26.90 -15.22 6.29
C ASN A 69 25.82 -15.67 5.29
N THR A 70 24.63 -16.00 5.79
CA THR A 70 23.59 -16.68 5.02
C THR A 70 22.38 -15.75 4.95
N PRO A 71 22.08 -15.17 3.77
CA PRO A 71 20.92 -14.30 3.63
C PRO A 71 19.61 -15.09 3.84
N PRO A 72 18.51 -14.40 4.19
CA PRO A 72 17.20 -15.02 4.29
C PRO A 72 16.77 -15.66 2.96
N ASN A 73 16.09 -16.80 3.04
CA ASN A 73 15.41 -17.41 1.89
C ASN A 73 14.23 -16.54 1.45
N HIS A 74 14.53 -15.49 0.69
CA HIS A 74 13.58 -14.51 0.21
C HIS A 74 13.89 -14.21 -1.26
N ALA A 75 12.86 -13.97 -2.06
CA ALA A 75 12.96 -13.63 -3.49
C ALA A 75 13.87 -12.43 -3.84
N LEU A 76 14.34 -11.65 -2.86
CA LEU A 76 15.28 -10.54 -3.11
C LEU A 76 16.72 -11.03 -3.24
N PHE A 77 17.02 -12.20 -2.68
CA PHE A 77 18.32 -12.85 -2.71
C PHE A 77 18.36 -13.98 -3.75
N ASP A 78 17.25 -14.23 -4.47
CA ASP A 78 17.24 -15.16 -5.59
C ASP A 78 17.96 -14.51 -6.79
N PRO A 79 19.08 -15.08 -7.27
CA PRO A 79 19.82 -14.55 -8.42
C PRO A 79 18.95 -14.46 -9.69
N LYS A 80 17.95 -15.33 -9.85
CA LYS A 80 17.04 -15.31 -11.01
C LYS A 80 16.05 -14.13 -10.94
N ALA A 81 15.64 -13.76 -9.74
CA ALA A 81 14.75 -12.62 -9.51
C ALA A 81 15.53 -11.29 -9.63
N ASN A 82 16.78 -11.24 -9.16
CA ASN A 82 17.57 -10.01 -9.17
C ASN A 82 18.08 -9.62 -10.58
N ALA A 83 18.37 -10.60 -11.44
CA ALA A 83 18.65 -10.34 -12.87
C ALA A 83 17.51 -9.56 -13.55
N ASN A 84 16.26 -9.82 -13.15
CA ASN A 84 15.09 -9.09 -13.65
C ASN A 84 14.85 -7.75 -12.95
N HIS A 85 15.45 -7.52 -11.76
CA HIS A 85 15.26 -6.28 -11.01
C HIS A 85 16.14 -5.13 -11.55
N LEU A 86 17.32 -5.45 -12.08
CA LEU A 86 18.14 -4.52 -12.88
C LEU A 86 17.53 -4.25 -14.27
N ALA A 87 16.73 -5.18 -14.79
CA ALA A 87 16.00 -5.03 -16.04
C ALA A 87 14.64 -4.36 -15.89
N ARG A 88 14.21 -4.02 -14.65
CA ARG A 88 12.99 -3.23 -14.47
C ARG A 88 13.33 -1.80 -14.89
N PRO A 89 12.76 -1.30 -16.01
CA PRO A 89 12.93 0.09 -16.36
C PRO A 89 12.45 0.93 -15.18
N SER A 90 13.22 1.98 -14.85
CA SER A 90 12.74 3.01 -13.93
C SER A 90 11.33 3.44 -14.35
N LEU A 91 10.47 3.86 -13.42
CA LEU A 91 9.13 4.37 -13.74
C LEU A 91 9.16 5.40 -14.89
N LEU A 92 10.24 6.18 -14.98
CA LEU A 92 10.51 7.11 -16.07
C LEU A 92 10.71 6.42 -17.43
N GLN A 93 11.60 5.41 -17.50
CA GLN A 93 11.81 4.60 -18.71
C GLN A 93 10.55 3.83 -19.11
N GLN A 94 9.76 3.38 -18.13
CA GLN A 94 8.50 2.68 -18.38
C GLN A 94 7.46 3.62 -19.02
N ARG A 95 7.41 4.88 -18.60
CA ARG A 95 6.60 5.92 -19.27
C ARG A 95 7.09 6.21 -20.68
N ILE A 96 8.40 6.37 -20.88
CA ILE A 96 8.98 6.62 -22.22
C ILE A 96 8.68 5.46 -23.18
N ALA A 97 8.76 4.21 -22.70
CA ALA A 97 8.40 3.04 -23.50
C ALA A 97 6.90 2.99 -23.84
N ASN A 98 6.04 3.36 -22.89
CA ASN A 98 4.60 3.47 -23.14
C ASN A 98 4.27 4.59 -24.15
N GLU A 99 4.97 5.73 -24.09
CA GLU A 99 4.81 6.83 -25.05
C GLU A 99 5.29 6.44 -26.47
N LYS A 100 6.39 5.67 -26.57
CA LYS A 100 6.90 5.20 -27.86
C LYS A 100 6.03 4.11 -28.50
N ASN A 101 5.38 3.27 -27.70
CA ASN A 101 4.45 2.25 -28.19
C ASN A 101 3.05 2.83 -28.52
N ALA A 102 2.72 4.01 -28.00
CA ALA A 102 1.49 4.75 -28.33
C ALA A 102 1.64 5.56 -29.65
N GLY A 103 2.10 4.90 -30.70
CA GLY A 103 2.23 5.51 -32.02
C GLY A 103 0.89 5.99 -32.57
N GLY A 104 0.65 7.31 -32.49
CA GLY A 104 -0.25 8.03 -33.39
C GLY A 104 -1.53 8.59 -32.78
N ALA A 105 -1.44 9.67 -32.00
CA ALA A 105 -2.27 10.87 -32.05
C ALA A 105 -2.07 11.65 -30.75
N GLY A 106 -1.69 12.92 -30.87
CA GLY A 106 -1.23 13.74 -29.75
C GLY A 106 -2.25 13.92 -28.63
N THR A 107 -1.75 13.84 -27.41
CA THR A 107 -1.90 14.83 -26.33
C THR A 107 -1.07 14.28 -25.17
N GLY A 108 0.04 14.94 -24.83
CA GLY A 108 0.89 14.52 -23.72
C GLY A 108 0.12 14.54 -22.40
N PRO A 109 0.51 13.71 -21.40
CA PRO A 109 -0.16 13.72 -20.11
C PRO A 109 0.06 15.09 -19.45
N VAL A 110 -1.01 15.88 -19.34
CA VAL A 110 -1.04 17.06 -18.47
C VAL A 110 -1.02 16.54 -17.03
N ILE A 111 0.17 16.46 -16.45
CA ILE A 111 0.31 16.17 -15.03
C ILE A 111 0.00 17.47 -14.29
N ASN A 112 -1.27 17.66 -13.95
CA ASN A 112 -1.73 18.77 -13.13
C ASN A 112 -1.45 18.43 -11.66
N PHE A 113 -0.37 18.99 -11.11
CA PHE A 113 -0.12 18.93 -9.67
C PHE A 113 -0.93 20.03 -8.99
N SER A 114 -2.14 19.69 -8.53
CA SER A 114 -2.85 20.55 -7.58
C SER A 114 -2.24 20.34 -6.19
N LEU A 115 -1.25 21.16 -5.83
CA LEU A 115 -0.83 21.33 -4.43
C LEU A 115 -1.83 22.27 -3.73
N ASP A 116 -3.00 21.75 -3.39
CA ASP A 116 -3.93 22.44 -2.50
C ASP A 116 -3.34 22.42 -1.08
N GLY A 117 -2.79 23.56 -0.64
CA GLY A 117 -2.31 23.78 0.73
C GLY A 117 -1.04 24.61 0.90
N LEU A 118 -0.18 24.75 -0.12
CA LEU A 118 1.02 25.62 0.01
C LEU A 118 0.72 27.11 -0.22
N ALA A 119 -0.40 27.42 -0.88
CA ALA A 119 -0.79 28.80 -1.17
C ALA A 119 -1.29 29.57 0.06
N GLU A 120 -1.68 28.90 1.16
CA GLU A 120 -2.01 29.56 2.44
C GLU A 120 -0.76 30.06 3.19
N ILE A 121 0.42 29.48 2.93
CA ILE A 121 1.67 29.86 3.61
C ILE A 121 2.23 31.18 3.05
N LEU A 122 1.81 31.62 1.86
CA LEU A 122 2.45 32.73 1.14
C LEU A 122 1.52 33.89 0.75
N ARG A 123 0.27 33.97 1.24
CA ARG A 123 -0.67 35.00 0.76
C ARG A 123 -0.79 36.22 1.70
N PRO A 124 -0.43 37.44 1.25
CA PRO A 124 -0.74 38.68 1.95
C PRO A 124 -2.22 39.03 1.82
N HIS A 125 -2.73 39.73 2.84
CA HIS A 125 -4.14 40.03 3.08
C HIS A 125 -4.72 41.20 2.24
N ALA A 126 -6.05 41.13 2.01
CA ALA A 126 -7.02 42.19 1.63
C ALA A 126 -7.43 42.34 0.13
N PRO A 127 -8.56 43.01 -0.19
CA PRO A 127 -9.95 42.58 0.04
C PRO A 127 -10.80 42.50 -1.27
N ALA A 128 -11.98 41.86 -1.17
CA ALA A 128 -13.05 41.65 -2.19
C ALA A 128 -13.62 42.97 -2.79
N PRO A 129 -14.45 43.02 -3.88
CA PRO A 129 -15.46 42.02 -4.30
C PRO A 129 -15.86 41.87 -5.80
N ALA A 130 -16.73 40.87 -6.04
CA ALA A 130 -17.90 40.80 -6.95
C ALA A 130 -17.81 40.34 -8.43
N ALA A 131 -18.56 39.24 -8.68
CA ALA A 131 -19.51 38.96 -9.77
C ALA A 131 -19.10 38.08 -10.98
N SER A 132 -19.53 36.82 -10.87
CA SER A 132 -20.36 36.02 -11.82
C SER A 132 -19.88 35.71 -13.24
N SER A 133 -19.66 34.42 -13.54
CA SER A 133 -20.61 33.57 -14.32
C SER A 133 -20.09 32.12 -14.49
N ALA A 134 -20.96 31.15 -14.17
CA ALA A 134 -20.86 29.70 -14.45
C ALA A 134 -21.00 29.41 -15.97
N PRO A 135 -20.90 28.17 -16.53
CA PRO A 135 -20.91 26.79 -15.96
C PRO A 135 -19.71 25.93 -16.49
N ALA A 136 -19.45 24.65 -16.22
CA ALA A 136 -20.11 23.52 -15.57
C ALA A 136 -19.00 22.63 -14.94
N SER A 137 -19.19 22.19 -13.69
CA SER A 137 -18.25 21.31 -12.97
C SER A 137 -18.62 19.84 -13.13
N ALA A 138 -17.65 19.00 -13.50
CA ALA A 138 -17.70 17.56 -13.29
C ALA A 138 -17.10 17.24 -11.92
N THR A 139 -17.98 17.05 -10.94
CA THR A 139 -17.69 16.72 -9.54
C THR A 139 -17.38 15.22 -9.41
N GLN A 140 -16.21 14.85 -8.87
CA GLN A 140 -16.05 13.59 -8.14
C GLN A 140 -15.84 13.90 -6.66
N ASP A 141 -16.80 13.38 -5.88
CA ASP A 141 -17.14 13.71 -4.50
C ASP A 141 -16.05 13.37 -3.48
N ILE A 142 -15.63 14.38 -2.72
CA ILE A 142 -14.79 14.27 -1.51
C ILE A 142 -15.70 14.23 -0.27
N ALA A 143 -16.74 13.38 -0.26
CA ALA A 143 -17.73 13.41 0.84
C ALA A 143 -18.15 12.06 1.44
N ASP A 144 -17.62 10.91 0.97
CA ASP A 144 -18.29 9.63 1.21
C ASP A 144 -17.41 8.49 1.77
N HIS A 145 -16.32 8.81 2.45
CA HIS A 145 -15.41 7.80 3.01
C HIS A 145 -15.90 7.13 4.30
N SER A 146 -17.01 7.59 4.89
CA SER A 146 -17.51 7.09 6.18
C SER A 146 -18.55 5.96 6.07
N MET A 147 -19.05 5.67 4.88
CA MET A 147 -20.09 4.64 4.66
C MET A 147 -19.51 3.39 3.97
N LEU A 148 -20.10 2.23 4.29
CA LEU A 148 -19.72 0.94 3.69
C LEU A 148 -19.99 0.88 2.18
N LEU A 149 -21.02 1.58 1.70
CA LEU A 149 -21.34 1.73 0.29
C LEU A 149 -21.15 3.19 -0.15
N PRO A 150 -20.46 3.45 -1.28
CA PRO A 150 -20.49 4.74 -1.94
C PRO A 150 -21.93 5.11 -2.32
N ALA A 151 -22.34 6.37 -2.19
CA ALA A 151 -23.69 6.84 -2.50
C ALA A 151 -24.13 6.61 -3.96
N LYS A 152 -23.21 6.23 -4.86
CA LYS A 152 -23.45 5.99 -6.28
C LYS A 152 -23.75 4.52 -6.63
N THR A 153 -23.98 3.67 -5.65
CA THR A 153 -24.16 2.22 -5.86
C THR A 153 -25.60 1.79 -5.52
N LYS A 154 -26.21 0.94 -6.35
CA LYS A 154 -27.50 0.31 -6.03
C LYS A 154 -27.27 -0.88 -5.10
N CYS A 155 -28.22 -1.11 -4.18
CA CYS A 155 -28.28 -2.37 -3.46
C CYS A 155 -28.32 -3.54 -4.44
N GLY A 156 -27.47 -4.52 -4.20
CA GLY A 156 -27.59 -5.82 -4.84
C GLY A 156 -28.84 -6.57 -4.34
N GLU A 157 -28.90 -7.85 -4.65
CA GLU A 157 -30.00 -8.72 -4.21
C GLU A 157 -30.14 -8.70 -2.67
N THR A 158 -31.37 -8.53 -2.19
CA THR A 158 -31.68 -8.57 -0.76
C THR A 158 -31.57 -10.00 -0.26
N MET A 159 -30.63 -10.25 0.65
CA MET A 159 -30.41 -11.57 1.25
C MET A 159 -30.16 -11.45 2.76
N SER A 160 -30.21 -12.59 3.47
CA SER A 160 -29.84 -12.62 4.89
C SER A 160 -28.34 -12.44 5.07
N VAL A 161 -27.93 -11.94 6.24
CA VAL A 161 -26.50 -11.78 6.56
C VAL A 161 -25.77 -13.13 6.51
N ASP A 162 -26.39 -14.21 7.00
CA ASP A 162 -25.79 -15.56 6.94
C ASP A 162 -25.56 -16.04 5.51
N ALA A 163 -26.53 -15.81 4.61
CA ALA A 163 -26.38 -16.17 3.19
C ALA A 163 -25.29 -15.34 2.53
N PHE A 164 -25.20 -14.05 2.87
CA PHE A 164 -24.15 -13.16 2.39
C PHE A 164 -22.76 -13.61 2.85
N CYS A 165 -22.58 -13.87 4.15
CA CYS A 165 -21.31 -14.36 4.69
C CYS A 165 -20.88 -15.68 4.04
N GLY A 166 -21.82 -16.60 3.83
CA GLY A 166 -21.56 -17.86 3.12
C GLY A 166 -21.18 -17.66 1.65
N GLN A 167 -21.82 -16.73 0.94
CA GLN A 167 -21.56 -16.46 -0.47
C GLN A 167 -20.18 -15.82 -0.72
N PHE A 168 -19.73 -14.95 0.19
CA PHE A 168 -18.47 -14.22 0.05
C PHE A 168 -17.32 -14.83 0.86
N HIS A 169 -17.52 -16.00 1.49
CA HIS A 169 -16.54 -16.68 2.34
C HIS A 169 -15.99 -15.78 3.45
N LEU A 170 -16.87 -15.00 4.09
CA LEU A 170 -16.51 -14.21 5.26
C LEU A 170 -16.38 -15.11 6.50
N ASP A 171 -15.55 -14.72 7.44
CA ASP A 171 -15.37 -15.45 8.71
C ASP A 171 -16.71 -15.54 9.48
N ASP A 172 -16.97 -16.69 10.11
CA ASP A 172 -18.13 -16.93 10.97
C ASP A 172 -18.21 -15.91 12.11
N PHE A 173 -17.05 -15.40 12.55
CA PHE A 173 -16.97 -14.30 13.51
C PHE A 173 -17.73 -13.04 13.06
N ILE A 174 -17.65 -12.70 11.77
CA ILE A 174 -18.31 -11.53 11.18
C ILE A 174 -19.83 -11.71 11.22
N ALA A 175 -20.31 -12.90 10.82
CA ALA A 175 -21.72 -13.25 10.86
C ALA A 175 -22.28 -13.18 12.30
N GLN A 176 -21.55 -13.74 13.27
CA GLN A 176 -21.93 -13.70 14.68
C GLN A 176 -22.04 -12.26 15.18
N LYS A 177 -21.06 -11.40 14.88
CA LYS A 177 -21.07 -9.99 15.28
C LYS A 177 -22.25 -9.22 14.71
N PHE A 178 -22.61 -9.47 13.45
CA PHE A 178 -23.81 -8.86 12.87
C PHE A 178 -25.10 -9.37 13.53
N ALA A 179 -25.18 -10.66 13.87
CA ALA A 179 -26.31 -11.24 14.56
C ALA A 179 -26.48 -10.67 15.99
N GLU A 180 -25.39 -10.50 16.74
CA GLU A 180 -25.37 -9.86 18.07
C GLU A 180 -25.94 -8.44 18.04
N ASN A 181 -25.64 -7.69 16.97
CA ASN A 181 -26.12 -6.32 16.77
C ASN A 181 -27.47 -6.26 16.03
N ARG A 182 -28.15 -7.40 15.86
CA ARG A 182 -29.47 -7.54 15.21
C ARG A 182 -29.54 -7.09 13.75
N TYR A 183 -28.43 -7.13 13.03
CA TYR A 183 -28.44 -6.96 11.58
C TYR A 183 -28.89 -8.25 10.92
N LYS A 184 -30.07 -8.23 10.29
CA LYS A 184 -30.69 -9.43 9.69
C LYS A 184 -30.57 -9.50 8.18
N THR A 185 -30.47 -8.36 7.50
CA THR A 185 -30.54 -8.27 6.04
C THR A 185 -29.44 -7.40 5.47
N THR A 186 -29.01 -7.67 4.24
CA THR A 186 -27.98 -6.89 3.53
C THR A 186 -28.38 -5.43 3.28
N VAL A 187 -29.68 -5.11 3.30
CA VAL A 187 -30.18 -3.74 3.23
C VAL A 187 -29.64 -2.88 4.37
N SER A 188 -29.38 -3.46 5.54
CA SER A 188 -28.82 -2.74 6.67
C SER A 188 -27.41 -2.21 6.40
N PHE A 189 -26.64 -2.83 5.50
CA PHE A 189 -25.28 -2.39 5.18
C PHE A 189 -25.23 -0.99 4.54
N LEU A 190 -26.34 -0.51 3.96
CA LEU A 190 -26.45 0.87 3.47
C LEU A 190 -26.37 1.91 4.58
N TYR A 191 -26.79 1.55 5.79
CA TYR A 191 -26.90 2.48 6.91
C TYR A 191 -25.74 2.36 7.91
N VAL A 192 -24.90 1.34 7.74
CA VAL A 192 -23.78 1.06 8.65
C VAL A 192 -22.58 1.92 8.25
N ARG A 193 -22.07 2.69 9.22
CA ARG A 193 -20.85 3.49 9.09
C ARG A 193 -19.63 2.71 9.52
N LEU A 194 -18.46 3.08 9.00
CA LEU A 194 -17.20 2.45 9.40
C LEU A 194 -16.92 2.63 10.90
N ASP A 195 -17.22 3.82 11.45
CA ASP A 195 -17.09 4.10 12.88
C ASP A 195 -17.94 3.16 13.76
N ASP A 196 -19.09 2.71 13.24
CA ASP A 196 -19.95 1.78 13.97
C ASP A 196 -19.35 0.38 13.99
N LEU A 197 -18.69 -0.04 12.90
CA LEU A 197 -17.97 -1.31 12.86
C LEU A 197 -16.77 -1.32 13.82
N GLU A 198 -16.02 -0.23 13.90
CA GLU A 198 -14.93 -0.11 14.86
C GLU A 198 -15.45 -0.22 16.31
N LYS A 199 -16.59 0.41 16.61
CA LYS A 199 -17.26 0.29 17.92
C LYS A 199 -17.80 -1.12 18.21
N MET A 200 -18.20 -1.86 17.19
CA MET A 200 -18.62 -3.27 17.31
C MET A 200 -17.44 -4.22 17.60
N GLY A 201 -16.20 -3.72 17.49
CA GLY A 201 -14.97 -4.45 17.77
C GLY A 201 -14.46 -5.25 16.57
N PHE A 202 -14.79 -4.84 15.35
CA PHE A 202 -14.19 -5.42 14.14
C PHE A 202 -12.72 -5.01 14.01
N ALA A 203 -11.85 -5.94 13.63
CA ALA A 203 -10.46 -5.59 13.33
C ALA A 203 -10.39 -4.84 11.98
N PRO A 204 -9.36 -3.99 11.75
CA PRO A 204 -9.21 -3.29 10.48
C PRO A 204 -9.14 -4.22 9.24
N GLY A 205 -8.64 -5.45 9.42
CA GLY A 205 -8.62 -6.48 8.37
C GLY A 205 -10.03 -6.92 7.97
N ASP A 206 -10.85 -7.27 8.97
CA ASP A 206 -12.24 -7.69 8.77
C ASP A 206 -13.07 -6.59 8.10
N ILE A 207 -12.85 -5.33 8.49
CA ILE A 207 -13.51 -4.18 7.86
C ILE A 207 -13.12 -4.07 6.38
N ALA A 208 -11.86 -4.31 6.03
CA ALA A 208 -11.41 -4.28 4.64
C ALA A 208 -12.03 -5.41 3.81
N GLU A 209 -12.10 -6.64 4.36
CA GLU A 209 -12.75 -7.77 3.72
C GLU A 209 -14.25 -7.54 3.53
N LEU A 210 -14.92 -7.00 4.54
CA LEU A 210 -16.34 -6.64 4.45
C LEU A 210 -16.58 -5.58 3.37
N ARG A 211 -15.72 -4.55 3.27
CA ARG A 211 -15.81 -3.54 2.20
C ARG A 211 -15.63 -4.15 0.81
N GLU A 212 -14.74 -5.12 0.68
CA GLU A 212 -14.55 -5.87 -0.57
C GLU A 212 -15.80 -6.67 -0.93
N ALA A 213 -16.35 -7.43 0.01
CA ALA A 213 -17.56 -8.23 -0.19
C ALA A 213 -18.77 -7.35 -0.57
N VAL A 214 -18.98 -6.27 0.18
CA VAL A 214 -20.07 -5.31 -0.10
C VAL A 214 -19.92 -4.68 -1.47
N ARG A 215 -18.70 -4.33 -1.89
CA ARG A 215 -18.45 -3.76 -3.22
C ARG A 215 -18.69 -4.76 -4.35
N ARG A 216 -18.42 -6.05 -4.14
CA ARG A 216 -18.72 -7.11 -5.12
C ARG A 216 -20.21 -7.41 -5.22
N TRP A 217 -20.92 -7.31 -4.09
CA TRP A 217 -22.37 -7.48 -4.03
C TRP A 217 -23.14 -6.29 -4.62
N ALA A 218 -22.65 -5.07 -4.38
CA ALA A 218 -23.28 -3.87 -4.90
C ALA A 218 -23.19 -3.82 -6.43
N VAL A 219 -24.31 -3.47 -7.07
CA VAL A 219 -24.37 -3.37 -8.53
C VAL A 219 -24.07 -1.93 -8.92
N ALA A 220 -23.09 -1.77 -9.82
CA ALA A 220 -22.78 -0.47 -10.41
C ALA A 220 -24.01 0.06 -11.17
N LEU A 221 -24.33 1.31 -10.92
CA LEU A 221 -25.53 1.98 -11.41
C LEU A 221 -25.36 2.48 -12.84
#